data_AF-A0A1C6QRP3-F1
#
_entry.id   AF-A0A1C6QRP3-F1
#
_cell.length_a   1.000
_cell.length_b   1.000
_cell.length_c   1.000
_cell.angle_alpha   90.00
_cell.angle_beta   90.00
_cell.angle_gamma   90.00
#
_symmetry.space_group_name_H-M   'P 1'
#
loop_
_entity.id
_entity.type
_entity.pdbx_description
1 polymer ?
#
loop_
_entity_poly.entity_id
_entity_poly.type
_entity_poly.pdbx_seq_one_letter_code
_entity_poly.pdbx_strand_id
1 'polypeptide(L)' 'MVARADLLRALPGSGTDEHAVETAMARLRSALGVPKLIQTVVKRGYRLSLDPAGDTPGAS' A
#
# COMPACT_ATOMS: atom_id res chain seq x y z
N MET A 1 2.22 -10.13 -1.41
CA MET A 1 1.21 -9.56 -0.47
C MET A 1 1.92 -9.33 0.84
N VAL A 2 1.66 -8.19 1.49
CA VAL A 2 2.32 -7.78 2.74
C VAL A 2 1.32 -7.90 3.89
N ALA A 3 1.71 -8.60 4.96
CA ALA A 3 0.86 -8.74 6.14
C ALA A 3 0.85 -7.46 6.98
N ARG A 4 -0.22 -7.27 7.76
CA ARG A 4 -0.40 -6.08 8.59
C ARG A 4 0.72 -5.91 9.64
N ALA A 5 1.21 -7.01 10.22
CA ALA A 5 2.33 -7.00 11.16
C ALA A 5 3.66 -6.57 10.51
N ASP A 6 3.88 -6.90 9.24
CA ASP A 6 5.08 -6.48 8.51
C ASP A 6 5.05 -4.98 8.22
N LEU A 7 3.87 -4.46 7.87
CA LEU A 7 3.68 -3.02 7.68
C LEU A 7 3.93 -2.26 8.97
N LEU A 8 3.41 -2.73 10.10
CA LEU A 8 3.67 -2.13 11.42
C LEU A 8 5.15 -2.01 11.74
N ARG A 9 5.94 -3.06 11.45
CA ARG A 9 7.40 -3.05 11.65
C ARG A 9 8.13 -2.08 10.73
N ALA A 10 7.56 -1.74 9.58
CA ALA A 10 8.15 -0.86 8.59
C ALA A 10 7.83 0.63 8.82
N LEU A 11 6.89 0.98 9.72
CA LEU A 11 6.52 2.37 9.96
C LEU A 11 7.59 3.10 10.81
N PRO A 12 8.17 4.20 10.32
CA PRO A 12 9.12 4.99 11.09
C PRO A 12 8.38 5.90 12.08
N GLY A 13 8.46 5.56 13.38
CA GLY A 13 8.01 6.41 14.49
C GLY A 13 6.49 6.52 14.66
N SER A 14 6.04 6.29 15.90
CA SER A 14 4.70 6.62 16.44
C SER A 14 3.49 5.95 15.78
N GLY A 15 3.46 4.62 15.78
CA GLY A 15 2.22 3.93 15.47
C GLY A 15 2.36 2.42 15.38
N THR A 16 2.41 1.74 16.52
CA THR A 16 2.34 0.27 16.59
C THR A 16 0.91 -0.27 16.42
N ASP A 17 -0.07 0.61 16.21
CA ASP A 17 -1.48 0.28 16.22
C ASP A 17 -2.12 0.25 14.83
N GLU A 18 -3.35 -0.28 14.76
CA GLU A 18 -4.16 -0.31 13.54
C GLU A 18 -4.34 1.01 12.85
N HIS A 19 -4.54 2.07 13.63
CA HIS A 19 -4.70 3.40 13.09
C HIS A 19 -3.48 3.87 12.29
N ALA A 20 -2.27 3.52 12.72
CA ALA A 20 -1.04 3.95 12.05
C ALA A 20 -0.88 3.31 10.66
N VAL A 21 -1.24 2.04 10.53
CA VAL A 21 -1.24 1.35 9.22
C VAL A 21 -2.26 1.99 8.29
N GLU A 22 -3.46 2.29 8.80
CA GLU A 22 -4.50 2.95 8.00
C GLU A 22 -4.06 4.35 7.54
N THR A 23 -3.47 5.17 8.42
CA THR A 23 -2.93 6.49 8.07
C THR A 23 -1.79 6.37 7.05
N ALA A 24 -0.85 5.45 7.25
CA ALA A 24 0.25 5.23 6.33
C ALA A 24 -0.25 4.78 4.95
N MET A 25 -1.23 3.88 4.90
CA MET A 25 -1.86 3.44 3.66
C MET A 25 -2.64 4.55 2.96
N ALA A 26 -3.35 5.40 3.71
CA ALA A 26 -4.02 6.57 3.14
C ALA A 26 -3.01 7.54 2.51
N ARG A 27 -1.91 7.84 3.22
CA ARG A 27 -0.82 8.70 2.69
C ARG A 27 -0.17 8.08 1.46
N LEU A 28 0.11 6.78 1.49
CA LEU A 28 0.72 6.08 0.35
C LEU A 28 -0.20 6.10 -0.88
N ARG A 29 -1.50 5.81 -0.72
CA ARG A 29 -2.48 5.91 -1.81
C ARG A 29 -2.57 7.32 -2.39
N SER A 30 -2.52 8.34 -1.54
CA SER A 30 -2.50 9.73 -1.98
C SER A 30 -1.24 10.07 -2.75
N ALA A 31 -0.07 9.63 -2.29
CA ALA A 31 1.21 9.89 -2.95
C ALA A 31 1.32 9.17 -4.31
N LEU A 32 0.71 8.00 -4.45
CA LEU A 32 0.68 7.24 -5.70
C LEU A 32 -0.27 7.82 -6.74
N GLY A 33 -1.25 8.65 -6.35
CA GLY A 33 -2.27 9.19 -7.26
C GLY A 33 -3.25 8.15 -7.84
N VAL A 34 -2.97 6.85 -7.68
CA VAL A 34 -3.78 5.73 -8.18
C VAL A 34 -4.24 4.87 -6.99
N PRO A 35 -5.38 5.19 -6.34
CA PRO A 35 -5.80 4.52 -5.10
C PRO A 35 -6.07 3.02 -5.28
N LYS A 36 -6.43 2.59 -6.51
CA LYS A 36 -6.68 1.19 -6.85
C LYS A 36 -5.41 0.34 -6.95
N LEU A 37 -4.22 0.97 -6.96
CA LEU A 37 -2.94 0.27 -7.00
C LEU A 37 -2.70 -0.52 -5.70
N ILE A 38 -3.30 -0.12 -4.58
CA ILE A 38 -3.19 -0.84 -3.30
C ILE A 38 -4.52 -1.53 -3.00
N GLN A 39 -4.54 -2.85 -3.12
CA GLN A 39 -5.68 -3.66 -2.74
C GLN A 39 -5.59 -4.12 -1.30
N THR A 40 -6.68 -3.96 -0.57
CA THR A 40 -6.88 -4.58 0.74
C THR A 40 -7.36 -6.02 0.54
N VAL A 41 -6.62 -6.97 1.11
CA VAL A 41 -7.02 -8.38 1.20
C VAL A 41 -7.55 -8.62 2.62
N VAL A 42 -8.86 -8.77 2.72
CA VAL A 42 -9.55 -8.97 4.01
C VAL A 42 -8.93 -10.16 4.77
N LYS A 43 -8.64 -9.96 6.06
CA LYS A 43 -7.98 -10.94 6.97
C LYS A 43 -6.54 -11.35 6.60
N ARG A 44 -5.92 -10.70 5.61
CA ARG A 44 -4.63 -11.14 5.05
C ARG A 44 -3.61 -10.00 5.00
N GLY A 45 -4.00 -8.79 4.60
CA GLY A 45 -3.11 -7.63 4.50
C GLY A 45 -3.33 -6.84 3.22
N TYR A 46 -2.26 -6.34 2.60
CA TYR A 46 -2.35 -5.48 1.41
C TYR A 46 -1.48 -6.03 0.28
N ARG A 47 -1.89 -5.77 -0.96
CA ARG A 47 -1.09 -6.11 -2.14
C ARG A 47 -1.11 -4.96 -3.14
N LEU A 48 -0.09 -4.92 -3.98
CA LEU A 48 -0.09 -4.06 -5.14
C LEU A 48 -0.85 -4.73 -6.29
N SER A 49 -1.73 -3.98 -6.94
CA SER A 49 -2.30 -4.24 -8.26
C SER A 49 -1.38 -3.65 -9.31
N LEU A 50 -0.19 -4.21 -9.44
CA LEU A 50 0.58 -3.99 -10.66
C LEU A 50 -0.04 -4.92 -11.69
N ASP A 51 -0.73 -4.34 -12.68
CA ASP A 51 -0.94 -5.09 -13.91
C ASP A 51 0.47 -5.36 -14.48
N PRO A 52 0.86 -6.62 -14.74
CA PRO A 52 2.21 -6.93 -15.21
C PRO A 52 2.52 -6.31 -16.59
N ALA A 53 1.55 -5.73 -17.29
CA ALA A 53 1.71 -5.02 -18.56
C ALA A 53 1.46 -3.51 -18.50
N GLY A 54 1.15 -2.94 -17.32
CA GLY A 54 0.58 -1.60 -17.20
C GLY A 54 1.48 -0.54 -16.55
N ASP A 55 2.75 -0.46 -16.93
CA ASP A 55 3.53 0.79 -16.82
C ASP A 55 4.73 0.76 -17.78
N THR A 56 4.45 0.88 -19.07
CA THR A 56 5.42 1.47 -20.00
C THR A 56 4.76 2.75 -20.46
N PRO A 57 5.20 3.94 -20.02
CA PRO A 57 4.86 5.15 -20.72
C PRO A 57 5.36 4.92 -22.14
N GLY A 58 4.44 4.79 -23.09
CA GLY A 58 4.77 4.65 -24.49
C GLY A 58 5.73 5.78 -24.85
N ALA A 59 6.97 5.40 -25.19
CA ALA A 59 7.89 6.29 -25.86
C ALA A 59 7.21 6.68 -27.18
N SER A 60 6.65 7.88 -27.22
CA SER A 60 6.41 8.63 -28.44
C SER A 60 7.60 9.53 -28.70
#